data_AF-A0A060SYE4-F1
#
_entry.id   AF-A0A060SYE4-F1
#
_cell.length_a   1.000
_cell.length_b   1.000
_cell.length_c   1.000
_cell.angle_alpha   90.00
_cell.angle_beta   90.00
_cell.angle_gamma   90.00
#
_symmetry.space_group_name_H-M   'P 1'
#
loop_
_entity.id
_entity.type
_entity.pdbx_description
1 polymer ?
#
loop_
_entity_poly.entity_id
_entity_poly.type
_entity_poly.pdbx_seq_one_letter_code
_entity_poly.pdbx_strand_id
1 'polypeptide(L)'
;MAKAEVGTPKYVANQMKAKGLQRLRWYCQICEKQCRDENGFKCHVSSESHVRKALEVGEKPSKAISNYSSQFQSDFLRLLRTAHGEKKINANRFYQEYIQDKHHIHMNATRWVTLSQFVKHLGREGLVRVEESEKDGLCIAWIDNSPETLMRQEALRAKERREKGDEETSQRILEQQIKLANEQKNNELDSGASNGNGASASDHELKREGPVKLSLSAKPKAKPDTTKTVKPVKKNVFAASTSTNRVSKDPEPKPKMNAFQRIMLQEQRHKSGPSRH
;
A
#
# COMPACT_ATOMS: atom_id res chain seq x y z
N MET A 1 -23.11 32.77 -0.40
CA MET A 1 -24.09 31.91 0.31
C MET A 1 -23.41 31.27 1.50
N ALA A 2 -24.06 31.21 2.66
CA ALA A 2 -23.53 30.51 3.83
C ALA A 2 -23.47 28.98 3.60
N LYS A 3 -22.53 28.29 4.26
CA LYS A 3 -22.58 26.83 4.41
C LYS A 3 -23.81 26.51 5.30
N ALA A 4 -24.57 25.46 4.97
CA ALA A 4 -25.67 25.02 5.83
C ALA A 4 -25.11 24.33 7.08
N GLU A 5 -25.74 24.54 8.24
CA GLU A 5 -25.29 24.00 9.52
C GLU A 5 -25.41 22.47 9.58
N VAL A 6 -24.52 21.83 10.33
CA VAL A 6 -24.44 20.36 10.39
C VAL A 6 -25.69 19.82 11.10
N GLY A 7 -26.41 18.91 10.44
CA GLY A 7 -27.65 18.31 10.95
C GLY A 7 -28.94 18.95 10.43
N THR A 8 -28.92 20.19 9.92
CA THR A 8 -30.12 20.81 9.33
C THR A 8 -30.65 19.98 8.14
N PRO A 9 -31.97 19.85 7.90
CA PRO A 9 -32.49 19.16 6.71
C PRO A 9 -31.90 19.68 5.38
N LYS A 10 -31.58 20.97 5.31
CA LYS A 10 -30.87 21.61 4.17
C LYS A 10 -29.45 21.09 3.97
N TYR A 11 -28.72 20.79 5.05
CA TYR A 11 -27.40 20.15 5.00
C TYR A 11 -27.49 18.70 4.55
N VAL A 12 -28.45 17.93 5.09
CA VAL A 12 -28.69 16.53 4.68
C VAL A 12 -29.06 16.45 3.19
N ALA A 13 -29.98 17.31 2.73
CA ALA A 13 -30.37 17.39 1.33
C ALA A 13 -29.20 17.80 0.40
N ASN A 14 -28.34 18.71 0.85
CA ASN A 14 -27.12 19.07 0.10
C ASN A 14 -26.12 17.91 0.02
N GLN A 15 -25.92 17.17 1.12
CA GLN A 15 -25.04 16.00 1.13
C GLN A 15 -25.58 14.85 0.27
N MET A 16 -26.90 14.61 0.26
CA MET A 16 -27.54 13.66 -0.66
C MET A 16 -27.33 14.07 -2.13
N LYS A 17 -27.58 15.35 -2.47
CA LYS A 17 -27.36 15.90 -3.83
C LYS A 17 -25.89 15.82 -4.26
N ALA A 18 -24.95 15.92 -3.31
CA ALA A 18 -23.52 15.77 -3.56
C ALA A 18 -23.07 14.30 -3.71
N LYS A 19 -23.65 13.36 -2.96
CA LYS A 19 -23.38 11.91 -3.11
C LYS A 19 -23.75 11.41 -4.51
N GLY A 20 -24.80 11.95 -5.11
CA GLY A 20 -25.23 11.64 -6.48
C GLY A 20 -24.37 12.23 -7.61
N LEU A 21 -23.17 12.78 -7.33
CA LEU A 21 -22.31 13.38 -8.35
C LEU A 21 -20.91 12.76 -8.35
N GLN A 22 -20.80 11.58 -8.97
CA GLN A 22 -19.69 10.63 -8.86
C GLN A 22 -18.34 11.07 -9.47
N ARG A 23 -18.22 12.24 -10.11
CA ARG A 23 -17.01 12.62 -10.87
C ARG A 23 -16.52 14.03 -10.55
N LEU A 24 -15.35 14.12 -9.92
CA LEU A 24 -14.68 15.36 -9.46
C LEU A 24 -14.22 16.34 -10.56
N ARG A 25 -14.63 16.15 -11.83
CA ARG A 25 -14.22 17.01 -12.97
C ARG A 25 -14.54 18.50 -12.75
N TRP A 26 -15.58 18.79 -11.96
CA TRP A 26 -16.07 20.15 -11.68
C TRP A 26 -15.88 20.57 -10.21
N TYR A 27 -14.83 20.09 -9.54
CA TYR A 27 -14.47 20.47 -8.17
C TYR A 27 -13.52 21.68 -8.14
N CYS A 28 -13.75 22.63 -7.24
CA CYS A 28 -12.86 23.76 -6.98
C CYS A 28 -12.15 23.60 -5.62
N GLN A 29 -10.83 23.37 -5.65
CA GLN A 29 -10.01 23.24 -4.42
C GLN A 29 -10.00 24.51 -3.57
N ILE A 30 -9.83 25.69 -4.18
CA ILE A 30 -9.77 27.01 -3.48
C ILE A 30 -11.06 27.27 -2.68
N CYS A 31 -12.20 26.77 -3.16
CA CYS A 31 -13.52 27.04 -2.59
C CYS A 31 -14.17 25.83 -1.90
N GLU A 32 -13.49 24.69 -1.86
CA GLU A 32 -14.02 23.40 -1.35
C GLU A 32 -15.37 23.00 -1.97
N LYS A 33 -15.59 23.40 -3.23
CA LYS A 33 -16.92 23.42 -3.85
C LYS A 33 -16.99 22.50 -5.06
N GLN A 34 -17.81 21.46 -4.95
CA GLN A 34 -18.27 20.68 -6.08
C GLN A 34 -19.34 21.46 -6.87
N CYS A 35 -19.10 21.69 -8.16
CA CYS A 35 -20.10 22.21 -9.10
C CYS A 35 -20.80 21.04 -9.81
N ARG A 36 -22.04 21.25 -10.28
CA ARG A 36 -22.88 20.19 -10.87
C ARG A 36 -22.41 19.80 -12.27
N ASP A 37 -21.91 20.77 -13.02
CA ASP A 37 -21.77 20.79 -14.47
C ASP A 37 -20.68 21.78 -14.91
N GLU A 38 -20.39 21.82 -16.22
CA GLU A 38 -19.37 22.72 -16.78
C GLU A 38 -19.74 24.21 -16.68
N ASN A 39 -21.00 24.56 -16.88
CA ASN A 39 -21.45 25.96 -16.83
C ASN A 39 -21.48 26.44 -15.37
N GLY A 40 -22.01 25.63 -14.45
CA GLY A 40 -21.93 25.87 -13.01
C GLY A 40 -20.50 26.02 -12.49
N PHE A 41 -19.51 25.35 -13.09
CA PHE A 41 -18.09 25.55 -12.79
C PHE A 41 -17.56 26.87 -13.37
N LYS A 42 -17.86 27.19 -14.64
CA LYS A 42 -17.49 28.47 -15.27
C LYS A 42 -18.03 29.68 -14.48
N CYS A 43 -19.33 29.68 -14.18
CA CYS A 43 -19.98 30.70 -13.34
C CYS A 43 -19.46 30.73 -11.89
N HIS A 44 -18.88 29.62 -11.39
CA HIS A 44 -18.23 29.63 -10.09
C HIS A 44 -16.87 30.33 -10.15
N VAL A 45 -16.02 29.99 -11.12
CA VAL A 45 -14.68 30.58 -11.30
C VAL A 45 -14.77 32.08 -11.56
N SER A 46 -15.73 32.53 -12.38
CA SER A 46 -15.96 33.96 -12.63
C SER A 46 -16.63 34.72 -11.49
N SER A 47 -17.10 34.04 -10.43
CA SER A 47 -17.74 34.73 -9.30
C SER A 47 -16.72 35.42 -8.40
N GLU A 48 -17.05 36.62 -7.90
CA GLU A 48 -16.23 37.36 -6.93
C GLU A 48 -15.81 36.51 -5.71
N SER A 49 -16.67 35.59 -5.29
CA SER A 49 -16.42 34.69 -4.16
C SER A 49 -15.28 33.70 -4.40
N HIS A 50 -15.02 33.35 -5.67
CA HIS A 50 -13.85 32.59 -6.09
C HIS A 50 -12.65 33.51 -6.27
N VAL A 51 -12.81 34.61 -7.01
CA VAL A 51 -11.73 35.56 -7.33
C VAL A 51 -11.08 36.14 -6.06
N ARG A 52 -11.88 36.53 -5.04
CA ARG A 52 -11.36 37.03 -3.75
C ARG A 52 -10.47 35.99 -3.04
N LYS A 53 -10.84 34.71 -3.06
CA LYS A 53 -10.04 33.62 -2.50
C LYS A 53 -8.83 33.26 -3.35
N ALA A 54 -8.95 33.32 -4.67
CA ALA A 54 -7.83 33.11 -5.59
C ALA A 54 -6.75 34.20 -5.40
N LEU A 55 -7.17 35.45 -5.17
CA LEU A 55 -6.29 36.57 -4.80
C LEU A 55 -5.58 36.33 -3.46
N GLU A 56 -6.31 35.97 -2.40
CA GLU A 56 -5.76 35.64 -1.07
C GLU A 56 -4.68 34.54 -1.14
N VAL A 57 -4.95 33.47 -1.91
CA VAL A 57 -3.97 32.40 -2.18
C VAL A 57 -2.80 32.92 -3.05
N GLY A 58 -3.09 33.79 -4.01
CA GLY A 58 -2.15 34.37 -4.97
C GLY A 58 -1.18 35.41 -4.38
N GLU A 59 -1.42 35.91 -3.17
CA GLU A 59 -0.45 36.70 -2.40
C GLU A 59 0.76 35.86 -1.97
N LYS A 60 0.53 34.61 -1.55
CA LYS A 60 1.56 33.72 -0.98
C LYS A 60 1.44 32.29 -1.55
N PRO A 61 1.50 32.12 -2.89
CA PRO A 61 1.19 30.85 -3.55
C PRO A 61 2.13 29.72 -3.14
N SER A 62 3.41 30.01 -2.87
CA SER A 62 4.38 29.02 -2.38
C SER A 62 3.96 28.43 -1.02
N LYS A 63 3.43 29.25 -0.10
CA LYS A 63 2.93 28.77 1.20
C LYS A 63 1.65 27.93 1.01
N ALA A 64 0.74 28.35 0.15
CA ALA A 64 -0.49 27.61 -0.11
C ALA A 64 -0.23 26.25 -0.78
N ILE A 65 0.61 26.20 -1.81
CA ILE A 65 1.04 24.95 -2.47
C ILE A 65 1.76 24.05 -1.47
N SER A 66 2.58 24.60 -0.56
CA SER A 66 3.23 23.84 0.51
C SER A 66 2.20 23.23 1.47
N ASN A 67 1.24 24.03 1.96
CA ASN A 67 0.16 23.56 2.83
C ASN A 67 -0.66 22.42 2.17
N TYR A 68 -1.08 22.60 0.92
CA TYR A 68 -1.81 21.56 0.17
C TYR A 68 -0.95 20.31 -0.05
N SER A 69 0.36 20.46 -0.26
CA SER A 69 1.29 19.32 -0.43
C SER A 69 1.46 18.54 0.89
N SER A 70 1.59 19.22 2.02
CA SER A 70 1.66 18.59 3.34
C SER A 70 0.36 17.88 3.71
N GLN A 71 -0.79 18.52 3.50
CA GLN A 71 -2.10 17.90 3.74
C GLN A 71 -2.33 16.68 2.84
N PHE A 72 -2.03 16.77 1.55
CA PHE A 72 -2.08 15.64 0.61
C PHE A 72 -1.20 14.48 1.07
N GLN A 73 0.03 14.76 1.51
CA GLN A 73 0.96 13.76 2.02
C GLN A 73 0.44 13.10 3.30
N SER A 74 -0.04 13.88 4.28
CA SER A 74 -0.66 13.35 5.50
C SER A 74 -1.88 12.47 5.21
N ASP A 75 -2.76 12.88 4.30
CA ASP A 75 -4.00 12.17 3.97
C ASP A 75 -3.73 10.89 3.17
N PHE A 76 -2.84 10.94 2.19
CA PHE A 76 -2.44 9.78 1.39
C PHE A 76 -1.81 8.69 2.27
N LEU A 77 -0.92 9.08 3.19
CA LEU A 77 -0.27 8.14 4.11
C LEU A 77 -1.21 7.62 5.20
N ARG A 78 -2.14 8.47 5.69
CA ARG A 78 -3.24 8.07 6.59
C ARG A 78 -4.11 6.99 5.95
N LEU A 79 -4.56 7.20 4.71
CA LEU A 79 -5.34 6.20 3.97
C LEU A 79 -4.52 4.93 3.69
N LEU A 80 -3.24 5.05 3.31
CA LEU A 80 -2.38 3.90 3.00
C LEU A 80 -2.20 3.00 4.23
N ARG A 81 -1.99 3.60 5.41
CA ARG A 81 -1.89 2.88 6.69
C ARG A 81 -3.20 2.17 7.06
N THR A 82 -4.35 2.81 6.84
CA THR A 82 -5.66 2.25 7.20
C THR A 82 -6.16 1.17 6.23
N ALA A 83 -5.89 1.30 4.92
CA ALA A 83 -6.44 0.41 3.90
C ALA A 83 -5.54 -0.78 3.55
N HIS A 84 -4.22 -0.57 3.45
CA HIS A 84 -3.29 -1.57 2.89
C HIS A 84 -2.15 -1.94 3.84
N GLY A 85 -1.66 -0.98 4.64
CA GLY A 85 -0.53 -1.18 5.55
C GLY A 85 0.73 -1.62 4.79
N GLU A 86 1.42 -2.63 5.30
CA GLU A 86 2.66 -3.18 4.73
C GLU A 86 2.47 -3.92 3.39
N LYS A 87 1.22 -4.08 2.91
CA LYS A 87 0.93 -4.78 1.65
C LYS A 87 1.37 -3.93 0.46
N LYS A 88 2.10 -4.56 -0.46
CA LYS A 88 2.50 -3.97 -1.75
C LYS A 88 1.28 -3.77 -2.65
N ILE A 89 1.01 -2.53 -3.06
CA ILE A 89 -0.07 -2.16 -3.98
C ILE A 89 0.44 -1.25 -5.10
N ASN A 90 -0.09 -1.42 -6.32
CA ASN A 90 0.14 -0.52 -7.45
C ASN A 90 -0.30 0.91 -7.10
N ALA A 91 0.63 1.87 -7.16
CA ALA A 91 0.38 3.26 -6.78
C ALA A 91 -0.76 3.90 -7.59
N ASN A 92 -0.90 3.57 -8.89
CA ASN A 92 -1.98 4.10 -9.72
C ASN A 92 -3.36 3.64 -9.23
N ARG A 93 -3.47 2.38 -8.78
CA ARG A 93 -4.71 1.83 -8.19
C ARG A 93 -5.03 2.52 -6.87
N PHE A 94 -4.02 2.68 -6.00
CA PHE A 94 -4.21 3.35 -4.71
C PHE A 94 -4.53 4.85 -4.87
N TYR A 95 -3.95 5.54 -5.86
CA TYR A 95 -4.34 6.93 -6.16
C TYR A 95 -5.78 7.04 -6.65
N GLN A 96 -6.26 6.08 -7.46
CA GLN A 96 -7.67 6.00 -7.88
C GLN A 96 -8.62 5.72 -6.71
N GLU A 97 -8.18 5.00 -5.68
CA GLU A 97 -8.91 4.79 -4.43
C GLU A 97 -8.93 6.07 -3.58
N TYR A 98 -7.78 6.74 -3.43
CA TYR A 98 -7.65 8.01 -2.70
C TYR A 98 -8.57 9.11 -3.25
N ILE A 99 -8.66 9.29 -4.58
CA ILE A 99 -9.52 10.31 -5.19
C ILE A 99 -11.02 9.94 -5.26
N GLN A 100 -11.48 8.89 -4.57
CA GLN A 100 -12.92 8.61 -4.43
C GLN A 100 -13.60 9.56 -3.44
N ASP A 101 -12.89 10.06 -2.42
CA ASP A 101 -13.42 11.14 -1.58
C ASP A 101 -13.20 12.50 -2.25
N LYS A 102 -14.27 13.30 -2.27
CA LYS A 102 -14.32 14.69 -2.74
C LYS A 102 -13.61 15.68 -1.81
N HIS A 103 -13.36 15.31 -0.56
CA HIS A 103 -12.69 16.14 0.43
C HIS A 103 -11.17 16.00 0.41
N HIS A 104 -10.64 14.94 -0.20
CA HIS A 104 -9.21 14.77 -0.42
C HIS A 104 -8.66 15.77 -1.46
N ILE A 105 -7.41 16.18 -1.28
CA ILE A 105 -6.74 17.14 -2.15
C ILE A 105 -6.30 16.44 -3.44
N HIS A 106 -6.68 16.95 -4.60
CA HIS A 106 -6.20 16.36 -5.86
C HIS A 106 -4.73 16.77 -6.13
N MET A 107 -3.90 15.84 -6.63
CA MET A 107 -2.46 16.03 -6.86
C MET A 107 -2.12 17.33 -7.64
N ASN A 108 -2.99 17.76 -8.55
CA ASN A 108 -2.89 19.01 -9.33
C ASN A 108 -2.71 20.29 -8.48
N ALA A 109 -3.13 20.29 -7.21
CA ALA A 109 -3.01 21.42 -6.28
C ALA A 109 -1.69 21.41 -5.47
N THR A 110 -0.87 20.37 -5.63
CA THR A 110 0.37 20.15 -4.88
C THR A 110 1.60 20.59 -5.67
N ARG A 111 2.80 20.43 -5.06
CA ARG A 111 4.10 20.59 -5.72
C ARG A 111 4.48 19.46 -6.70
N TRP A 112 3.75 18.35 -6.71
CA TRP A 112 4.07 17.17 -7.53
C TRP A 112 3.21 17.12 -8.81
N VAL A 113 3.85 16.84 -9.93
CA VAL A 113 3.25 16.90 -11.29
C VAL A 113 2.78 15.52 -11.76
N THR A 114 3.46 14.46 -11.33
CA THR A 114 3.12 13.07 -11.64
C THR A 114 3.16 12.22 -10.39
N LEU A 115 2.35 11.16 -10.36
CA LEU A 115 2.30 10.24 -9.23
C LEU A 115 3.67 9.59 -8.97
N SER A 116 4.39 9.23 -10.03
CA SER A 116 5.77 8.72 -9.95
C SER A 116 6.74 9.68 -9.27
N GLN A 117 6.58 11.00 -9.45
CA GLN A 117 7.40 12.01 -8.77
C GLN A 117 7.09 12.08 -7.26
N PHE A 118 5.82 11.96 -6.88
CA PHE A 118 5.39 11.90 -5.49
C PHE A 118 5.82 10.60 -4.80
N VAL A 119 5.67 9.45 -5.45
CA VAL A 119 6.14 8.15 -4.94
C VAL A 119 7.67 8.17 -4.76
N LYS A 120 8.43 8.73 -5.72
CA LYS A 120 9.88 8.96 -5.59
C LYS A 120 10.24 10.10 -4.60
N HIS A 121 9.26 10.79 -3.99
CA HIS A 121 9.46 11.67 -2.85
C HIS A 121 9.30 10.88 -1.54
N LEU A 122 8.19 10.16 -1.37
CA LEU A 122 7.91 9.33 -0.20
C LEU A 122 8.99 8.27 0.07
N GLY A 123 9.56 7.69 -1.00
CA GLY A 123 10.68 6.75 -0.90
C GLY A 123 12.00 7.39 -0.45
N ARG A 124 12.22 8.69 -0.71
CA ARG A 124 13.37 9.44 -0.19
C ARG A 124 13.18 9.91 1.25
N GLU A 125 11.93 10.08 1.68
CA GLU A 125 11.58 10.38 3.08
C GLU A 125 11.54 9.12 3.98
N GLY A 126 11.71 7.92 3.41
CA GLY A 126 11.67 6.67 4.19
C GLY A 126 10.29 6.29 4.74
N LEU A 127 9.22 6.89 4.21
CA LEU A 127 7.83 6.68 4.67
C LEU A 127 7.13 5.50 3.97
N VAL A 128 7.59 5.17 2.76
CA VAL A 128 7.00 4.18 1.87
C VAL A 128 8.09 3.41 1.15
N ARG A 129 8.02 2.08 1.16
CA ARG A 129 8.87 1.23 0.34
C ARG A 129 8.34 1.29 -1.10
N VAL A 130 9.20 1.74 -2.01
CA VAL A 130 8.90 1.85 -3.44
C VAL A 130 9.58 0.71 -4.17
N GLU A 131 8.82 -0.02 -4.99
CA GLU A 131 9.34 -1.08 -5.86
C GLU A 131 8.78 -0.87 -7.27
N GLU A 132 9.63 -0.98 -8.30
CA GLU A 132 9.24 -0.79 -9.70
C GLU A 132 8.95 -2.18 -10.31
N SER A 133 7.68 -2.45 -10.62
CA SER A 133 7.21 -3.74 -11.13
C SER A 133 7.00 -3.69 -12.64
N GLU A 134 7.57 -4.67 -13.34
CA GLU A 134 7.63 -4.73 -14.80
C GLU A 134 6.25 -4.82 -15.49
N LYS A 135 5.21 -5.30 -14.79
CA LYS A 135 3.84 -5.44 -15.34
C LYS A 135 2.88 -4.33 -14.90
N ASP A 136 3.03 -3.82 -13.68
CA ASP A 136 2.06 -2.93 -13.03
C ASP A 136 2.58 -1.49 -12.84
N GLY A 137 3.88 -1.25 -13.00
CA GLY A 137 4.54 0.03 -12.73
C GLY A 137 4.96 0.16 -11.27
N LEU A 138 4.91 1.38 -10.73
CA LEU A 138 5.37 1.64 -9.36
C LEU A 138 4.40 1.04 -8.33
N CYS A 139 4.90 0.10 -7.54
CA CYS A 139 4.26 -0.41 -6.33
C CYS A 139 4.76 0.33 -5.08
N ILE A 140 3.88 0.45 -4.10
CA ILE A 140 4.12 1.08 -2.79
C ILE A 140 3.68 0.15 -1.67
N ALA A 141 4.40 0.18 -0.55
CA ALA A 141 4.01 -0.40 0.74
C ALA A 141 4.34 0.59 1.87
N TRP A 142 3.45 0.74 2.85
CA TRP A 142 3.73 1.57 4.04
C TRP A 142 4.89 0.97 4.84
N ILE A 143 5.72 1.83 5.45
CA ILE A 143 6.74 1.41 6.42
C ILE A 143 6.29 1.92 7.79
N ASP A 144 6.02 1.03 8.74
CA ASP A 144 5.60 1.44 10.07
C ASP A 144 6.78 1.84 10.97
N ASN A 145 7.17 3.10 10.82
CA ASN A 145 8.21 3.76 11.59
C ASN A 145 7.76 4.18 13.01
N SER A 146 6.67 3.63 13.56
CA SER A 146 6.27 3.94 14.95
C SER A 146 7.29 3.39 15.97
N PRO A 147 7.49 4.05 17.12
CA PRO A 147 8.40 3.55 18.14
C PRO A 147 7.94 2.21 18.74
N GLU A 148 6.63 1.94 18.79
CA GLU A 148 6.09 0.66 19.26
C GLU A 148 6.41 -0.49 18.30
N THR A 149 6.21 -0.30 16.98
CA THR A 149 6.55 -1.31 15.98
C THR A 149 8.06 -1.53 15.89
N LEU A 150 8.88 -0.47 16.01
CA LEU A 150 10.33 -0.59 16.07
C LEU A 150 10.80 -1.36 17.32
N MET A 151 10.30 -1.01 18.52
CA MET A 151 10.59 -1.76 19.75
C MET A 151 10.14 -3.22 19.66
N ARG A 152 8.97 -3.50 19.04
CA ARG A 152 8.46 -4.86 18.85
C ARG A 152 9.31 -5.67 17.87
N GLN A 153 9.76 -5.08 16.77
CA GLN A 153 10.68 -5.71 15.82
C GLN A 153 12.07 -5.91 16.42
N GLU A 154 12.57 -4.98 17.22
CA GLU A 154 13.85 -5.12 17.92
C GLU A 154 13.78 -6.20 19.01
N ALA A 155 12.71 -6.24 19.82
CA ALA A 155 12.48 -7.29 20.81
C ALA A 155 12.36 -8.67 20.16
N LEU A 156 11.68 -8.79 19.02
CA LEU A 156 11.63 -10.04 18.24
C LEU A 156 13.00 -10.43 17.70
N ARG A 157 13.76 -9.52 17.09
CA ARG A 157 15.12 -9.77 16.58
C ARG A 157 16.12 -10.09 17.69
N ALA A 158 15.96 -9.50 18.88
CA ALA A 158 16.77 -9.78 20.06
C ALA A 158 16.42 -11.14 20.68
N LYS A 159 15.14 -11.54 20.66
CA LYS A 159 14.69 -12.88 21.04
C LYS A 159 15.21 -13.93 20.07
N GLU A 160 15.04 -13.74 18.76
CA GLU A 160 15.56 -14.59 17.68
C GLU A 160 17.09 -14.78 17.78
N ARG A 161 17.84 -13.69 18.03
CA ARG A 161 19.30 -13.76 18.26
C ARG A 161 19.67 -14.56 19.51
N ARG A 162 18.85 -14.50 20.57
CA ARG A 162 19.07 -15.27 21.80
C ARG A 162 18.74 -16.74 21.56
N GLU A 163 17.57 -17.04 21.01
CA GLU A 163 17.13 -18.39 20.68
C GLU A 163 18.13 -19.09 19.75
N LYS A 164 18.70 -18.39 18.75
CA LYS A 164 19.77 -18.98 17.91
C LYS A 164 21.05 -19.31 18.71
N GLY A 165 21.41 -18.50 19.71
CA GLY A 165 22.55 -18.79 20.59
C GLY A 165 22.28 -19.98 21.53
N ASP A 166 21.05 -20.07 22.04
CA ASP A 166 20.58 -21.17 22.87
C ASP A 166 20.44 -22.48 22.05
N GLU A 167 20.05 -22.39 20.77
CA GLU A 167 20.07 -23.48 19.78
C GLU A 167 21.51 -23.93 19.46
N GLU A 168 22.43 -23.02 19.13
CA GLU A 168 23.83 -23.36 18.83
C GLU A 168 24.56 -24.00 20.02
N THR A 169 24.20 -23.64 21.25
CA THR A 169 24.78 -24.23 22.47
C THR A 169 24.14 -25.58 22.81
N SER A 170 22.81 -25.70 22.73
CA SER A 170 22.12 -26.98 22.94
C SER A 170 22.43 -28.04 21.87
N GLN A 171 22.62 -27.64 20.60
CA GLN A 171 23.08 -28.53 19.53
C GLN A 171 24.44 -29.15 19.87
N ARG A 172 25.43 -28.35 20.30
CA ARG A 172 26.77 -28.86 20.68
C ARG A 172 26.71 -29.84 21.86
N ILE A 173 25.85 -29.60 22.84
CA ILE A 173 25.67 -30.50 23.99
C ILE A 173 25.03 -31.82 23.53
N LEU A 174 24.03 -31.76 22.64
CA LEU A 174 23.39 -32.94 22.06
C LEU A 174 24.36 -33.75 21.18
N GLU A 175 25.17 -33.09 20.35
CA GLU A 175 26.22 -33.73 19.54
C GLU A 175 27.25 -34.47 20.42
N GLN A 176 27.68 -33.87 21.53
CA GLN A 176 28.57 -34.53 22.49
C GLN A 176 27.93 -35.77 23.12
N GLN A 177 26.66 -35.69 23.52
CA GLN A 177 25.94 -36.85 24.08
C GLN A 177 25.74 -37.96 23.04
N ILE A 178 25.38 -37.63 21.80
CA ILE A 178 25.26 -38.59 20.70
C ILE A 178 26.62 -39.24 20.40
N LYS A 179 27.72 -38.47 20.41
CA LYS A 179 29.06 -39.00 20.20
C LYS A 179 29.46 -40.00 21.29
N LEU A 180 29.27 -39.66 22.56
CA LEU A 180 29.58 -40.55 23.69
C LEU A 180 28.72 -41.83 23.67
N ALA A 181 27.41 -41.71 23.37
CA ALA A 181 26.51 -42.85 23.26
C ALA A 181 26.88 -43.77 22.08
N ASN A 182 27.31 -43.21 20.94
CA ASN A 182 27.83 -43.98 19.82
C ASN A 182 29.15 -44.66 20.17
N GLU A 183 30.07 -43.99 20.86
CA GLU A 183 31.36 -44.56 21.29
C GLU A 183 31.16 -45.73 22.28
N GLN A 184 30.24 -45.59 23.24
CA GLN A 184 29.83 -46.68 24.13
C GLN A 184 29.24 -47.85 23.35
N LYS A 185 28.23 -47.61 22.51
CA LYS A 185 27.58 -48.65 21.71
C LYS A 185 28.54 -49.36 20.75
N ASN A 186 29.53 -48.64 20.20
CA ASN A 186 30.52 -49.25 19.31
C ASN A 186 31.51 -50.12 20.09
N ASN A 187 31.89 -49.73 21.31
CA ASN A 187 32.67 -50.60 22.22
C ASN A 187 31.87 -51.84 22.67
N GLU A 188 30.56 -51.73 22.90
CA GLU A 188 29.70 -52.90 23.19
C GLU A 188 29.62 -53.87 22.00
N LEU A 189 29.55 -53.34 20.77
CA LEU A 189 29.54 -54.15 19.55
C LEU A 189 30.90 -54.82 19.25
N ASP A 190 32.01 -54.12 19.51
CA ASP A 190 33.37 -54.66 19.34
C ASP A 190 33.70 -55.72 20.42
N SER A 191 33.37 -55.43 21.69
CA SER A 191 33.51 -56.37 22.81
C SER A 191 32.60 -57.60 22.66
N GLY A 192 31.50 -57.50 21.90
CA GLY A 192 30.59 -58.59 21.60
C GLY A 192 31.18 -59.70 20.70
N ALA A 193 32.34 -59.48 20.09
CA ALA A 193 32.96 -60.44 19.17
C ALA A 193 33.69 -61.61 19.88
N SER A 194 33.87 -61.59 21.21
CA SER A 194 34.67 -62.61 21.90
C SER A 194 34.30 -62.94 23.36
N ASN A 195 33.04 -63.32 23.63
CA ASN A 195 32.78 -64.52 24.46
C ASN A 195 31.33 -65.04 24.29
N GLY A 196 31.11 -66.34 24.56
CA GLY A 196 29.77 -66.92 24.68
C GLY A 196 29.25 -66.95 26.13
N ASN A 197 27.92 -67.06 26.28
CA ASN A 197 27.12 -67.09 27.53
C ASN A 197 27.17 -65.82 28.41
N GLY A 198 26.02 -65.34 28.93
CA GLY A 198 26.11 -64.25 29.92
C GLY A 198 24.90 -63.64 30.64
N ALA A 199 23.66 -63.74 30.15
CA ALA A 199 22.44 -63.22 30.81
C ALA A 199 22.33 -61.69 31.09
N SER A 200 21.14 -61.28 31.56
CA SER A 200 20.83 -59.98 32.20
C SER A 200 20.82 -58.71 31.33
N ALA A 201 19.92 -58.65 30.35
CA ALA A 201 19.37 -57.36 29.92
C ALA A 201 18.45 -56.80 31.03
N SER A 202 18.84 -55.71 31.68
CA SER A 202 18.05 -55.06 32.74
C SER A 202 16.95 -54.18 32.14
N ASP A 203 15.80 -54.77 31.83
CA ASP A 203 14.61 -54.05 31.39
C ASP A 203 14.11 -53.12 32.51
N HIS A 204 14.22 -51.80 32.31
CA HIS A 204 13.82 -50.81 33.32
C HIS A 204 12.32 -50.51 33.21
N GLU A 205 11.51 -51.51 33.57
CA GLU A 205 10.05 -51.52 33.43
C GLU A 205 9.38 -50.26 34.03
N LEU A 206 8.95 -49.34 33.17
CA LEU A 206 8.22 -48.13 33.57
C LEU A 206 6.76 -48.49 33.91
N LYS A 207 6.58 -48.96 35.13
CA LYS A 207 5.31 -49.44 35.71
C LYS A 207 4.18 -48.41 35.58
N ARG A 208 3.30 -48.61 34.59
CA ARG A 208 2.13 -47.75 34.31
C ARG A 208 0.85 -48.40 34.83
N GLU A 209 0.46 -48.02 36.03
CA GLU A 209 -0.71 -48.60 36.70
C GLU A 209 -2.01 -47.89 36.27
N GLY A 210 -2.70 -48.45 35.27
CA GLY A 210 -4.05 -48.03 34.87
C GLY A 210 -4.28 -47.98 33.34
N PRO A 211 -5.40 -48.51 32.81
CA PRO A 211 -5.66 -48.55 31.36
C PRO A 211 -6.14 -47.18 30.82
N VAL A 212 -5.21 -46.31 30.44
CA VAL A 212 -5.51 -45.01 29.82
C VAL A 212 -6.02 -45.18 28.38
N LYS A 213 -7.35 -45.25 28.23
CA LYS A 213 -8.07 -45.54 26.99
C LYS A 213 -8.14 -44.35 26.01
N LEU A 214 -7.00 -44.00 25.41
CA LEU A 214 -6.87 -42.92 24.41
C LEU A 214 -7.44 -43.31 23.03
N SER A 215 -8.76 -43.21 22.87
CA SER A 215 -9.47 -43.51 21.61
C SER A 215 -9.37 -42.37 20.59
N LEU A 216 -8.24 -42.25 19.89
CA LEU A 216 -8.00 -41.21 18.88
C LEU A 216 -8.60 -41.60 17.50
N SER A 217 -9.90 -41.34 17.31
CA SER A 217 -10.64 -41.76 16.10
C SER A 217 -10.37 -40.92 14.85
N ALA A 218 -9.22 -41.11 14.21
CA ALA A 218 -8.94 -40.56 12.88
C ALA A 218 -9.83 -41.21 11.80
N LYS A 219 -10.69 -40.43 11.15
CA LYS A 219 -11.53 -40.89 10.02
C LYS A 219 -10.99 -40.39 8.67
N PRO A 220 -10.40 -41.27 7.83
CA PRO A 220 -10.21 -40.94 6.43
C PRO A 220 -11.57 -40.97 5.69
N LYS A 221 -11.82 -39.99 4.81
CA LYS A 221 -12.91 -40.05 3.83
C LYS A 221 -12.34 -39.88 2.42
N ALA A 222 -12.62 -40.87 1.57
CA ALA A 222 -12.23 -40.87 0.16
C ALA A 222 -13.16 -40.01 -0.71
N LYS A 223 -12.68 -39.66 -1.91
CA LYS A 223 -13.46 -39.22 -3.09
C LYS A 223 -13.87 -40.49 -3.90
N PRO A 224 -14.87 -40.49 -4.83
CA PRO A 224 -14.94 -39.64 -6.05
C PRO A 224 -16.39 -39.13 -6.36
N ASP A 225 -16.74 -38.51 -7.50
CA ASP A 225 -15.93 -38.01 -8.63
C ASP A 225 -16.10 -36.45 -8.78
N THR A 226 -16.82 -35.80 -9.71
CA THR A 226 -17.67 -36.21 -10.86
C THR A 226 -17.43 -35.30 -12.08
N THR A 227 -16.98 -35.88 -13.20
CA THR A 227 -16.77 -35.15 -14.47
C THR A 227 -18.04 -34.49 -15.04
N LYS A 228 -17.89 -33.27 -15.61
CA LYS A 228 -18.32 -32.97 -17.00
C LYS A 228 -17.79 -31.63 -17.52
N THR A 229 -17.21 -31.67 -18.72
CA THR A 229 -16.67 -30.55 -19.49
C THR A 229 -17.69 -30.00 -20.49
N VAL A 230 -17.83 -28.68 -20.61
CA VAL A 230 -18.43 -28.04 -21.82
C VAL A 230 -17.67 -26.76 -22.22
N LYS A 231 -17.06 -26.81 -23.40
CA LYS A 231 -16.54 -25.73 -24.25
C LYS A 231 -16.37 -26.31 -25.67
N PRO A 232 -16.23 -25.52 -26.75
CA PRO A 232 -16.70 -24.15 -26.99
C PRO A 232 -17.54 -24.04 -28.29
N VAL A 233 -18.14 -22.86 -28.56
CA VAL A 233 -18.55 -22.48 -29.94
C VAL A 233 -17.96 -21.11 -30.27
N LYS A 234 -17.58 -20.93 -31.55
CA LYS A 234 -16.78 -19.81 -32.09
C LYS A 234 -17.67 -18.81 -32.84
N LYS A 235 -17.21 -17.57 -32.98
CA LYS A 235 -17.11 -16.85 -34.27
C LYS A 235 -16.42 -15.49 -34.11
N ASN A 236 -15.27 -15.33 -34.78
CA ASN A 236 -14.71 -14.03 -35.12
C ASN A 236 -15.24 -13.62 -36.50
N VAL A 237 -15.55 -12.34 -36.70
CA VAL A 237 -15.92 -11.78 -38.01
C VAL A 237 -15.34 -10.36 -38.10
N PHE A 238 -14.32 -10.16 -38.95
CA PHE A 238 -13.91 -8.95 -39.70
C PHE A 238 -13.89 -7.56 -38.99
N ALA A 239 -12.94 -6.65 -39.24
CA ALA A 239 -11.75 -6.66 -40.12
C ALA A 239 -10.68 -5.65 -39.61
N ALA A 240 -9.54 -5.62 -40.30
CA ALA A 240 -8.42 -4.73 -40.02
C ALA A 240 -8.67 -3.25 -40.35
N SER A 241 -7.92 -2.37 -39.69
CA SER A 241 -7.44 -1.13 -40.30
C SER A 241 -6.04 -0.77 -39.75
N THR A 242 -5.02 -0.95 -40.59
CA THR A 242 -3.64 -0.60 -40.25
C THR A 242 -3.43 0.89 -40.51
N SER A 243 -3.16 1.68 -39.47
CA SER A 243 -2.73 3.08 -39.60
C SER A 243 -1.28 3.23 -39.14
N THR A 244 -0.34 3.27 -40.09
CA THR A 244 1.04 3.69 -39.83
C THR A 244 1.06 5.16 -39.44
N ASN A 245 1.75 5.50 -38.35
CA ASN A 245 1.94 6.89 -37.94
C ASN A 245 3.43 7.20 -37.83
N ARG A 246 3.86 8.32 -38.41
CA ARG A 246 5.28 8.63 -38.62
C ARG A 246 5.88 9.26 -37.36
N VAL A 247 7.14 8.93 -37.07
CA VAL A 247 7.90 9.58 -35.99
C VAL A 247 8.35 10.96 -36.46
N SER A 248 7.69 12.01 -35.96
CA SER A 248 8.20 13.38 -35.99
C SER A 248 9.05 13.65 -34.75
N LYS A 249 10.08 14.48 -34.90
CA LYS A 249 11.16 14.68 -33.92
C LYS A 249 11.04 16.06 -33.26
N ASP A 250 10.40 16.13 -32.09
CA ASP A 250 10.26 17.36 -31.30
C ASP A 250 11.44 17.62 -30.35
N PRO A 251 11.75 18.89 -30.03
CA PRO A 251 12.88 19.29 -29.17
C PRO A 251 12.58 19.20 -27.66
N GLU A 252 13.59 19.54 -26.85
CA GLU A 252 13.69 19.20 -25.42
C GLU A 252 12.54 19.69 -24.51
N PRO A 253 12.17 18.90 -23.48
CA PRO A 253 11.04 19.20 -22.60
C PRO A 253 11.38 20.28 -21.56
N LYS A 254 10.90 21.50 -21.79
CA LYS A 254 10.81 22.55 -20.75
C LYS A 254 10.15 22.01 -19.46
N PRO A 255 10.59 22.44 -18.26
CA PRO A 255 10.10 21.89 -17.00
C PRO A 255 8.57 21.96 -16.90
N LYS A 256 7.94 20.83 -16.58
CA LYS A 256 6.48 20.64 -16.58
C LYS A 256 5.86 21.29 -15.33
N MET A 257 5.86 22.63 -15.26
CA MET A 257 5.19 23.38 -14.18
C MET A 257 3.73 22.96 -14.06
N ASN A 258 3.26 22.79 -12.82
CA ASN A 258 1.93 22.23 -12.52
C ASN A 258 0.81 23.13 -13.05
N ALA A 259 -0.33 22.55 -13.45
CA ALA A 259 -1.42 23.30 -14.09
C ALA A 259 -1.91 24.49 -13.24
N PHE A 260 -2.06 24.28 -11.92
CA PHE A 260 -2.41 25.31 -10.95
C PHE A 260 -1.36 26.44 -10.89
N GLN A 261 -0.08 26.07 -10.88
CA GLN A 261 1.04 27.02 -10.87
C GLN A 261 1.13 27.83 -12.18
N ARG A 262 0.79 27.22 -13.33
CA ARG A 262 0.70 27.92 -14.63
C ARG A 262 -0.42 28.95 -14.64
N ILE A 263 -1.61 28.59 -14.14
CA ILE A 263 -2.76 29.50 -14.03
C ILE A 263 -2.39 30.70 -13.13
N MET A 264 -1.81 30.44 -11.95
CA MET A 264 -1.39 31.53 -11.04
C MET A 264 -0.28 32.41 -11.60
N LEU A 265 0.73 31.86 -12.31
CA LEU A 265 1.71 32.70 -13.01
C LEU A 265 1.07 33.51 -14.15
N GLN A 266 0.05 32.98 -14.83
CA GLN A 266 -0.67 33.72 -15.86
C GLN A 266 -1.48 34.88 -15.25
N GLU A 267 -2.21 34.66 -14.15
CA GLU A 267 -2.91 35.70 -13.41
C GLU A 267 -1.93 36.76 -12.86
N GLN A 268 -0.80 36.35 -12.27
CA GLN A 268 0.24 37.29 -11.82
C GLN A 268 0.82 38.10 -12.98
N ARG A 269 1.03 37.51 -14.17
CA ARG A 269 1.53 38.23 -15.36
C ARG A 269 0.47 39.14 -16.00
N HIS A 270 -0.83 38.83 -15.87
CA HIS A 270 -1.90 39.78 -16.21
C HIS A 270 -1.92 40.95 -15.21
N LYS A 271 -1.70 40.69 -13.92
CA LYS A 271 -1.65 41.71 -12.85
C LYS A 271 -0.37 42.56 -12.87
N SER A 272 0.71 42.05 -13.49
CA SER A 272 1.96 42.78 -13.73
C SER A 272 2.11 43.26 -15.18
N GLY A 273 1.05 43.25 -15.98
CA GLY A 273 1.05 43.87 -17.30
C GLY A 273 1.11 45.40 -17.17
N PRO A 274 1.81 46.11 -18.08
CA PRO A 274 1.86 47.57 -18.01
C PRO A 274 0.45 48.16 -18.16
N SER A 275 0.09 49.05 -17.24
CA SER A 275 -1.13 49.85 -17.37
C SER A 275 -1.04 50.66 -18.66
N ARG A 276 -1.95 50.39 -19.60
CA ARG A 276 -2.10 51.23 -20.79
C ARG A 276 -2.78 52.54 -20.37
N HIS A 277 -1.96 53.59 -20.30
CA HIS A 277 -2.44 54.94 -20.64
C HIS A 277 -2.75 55.02 -22.14
#